data_AF-A0A497G758-F1
#
_entry.id   AF-A0A497G758-F1
#
_cell.length_a   1.000
_cell.length_b   1.000
_cell.length_c   1.000
_cell.angle_alpha   90.00
_cell.angle_beta   90.00
_cell.angle_gamma   90.00
#
_symmetry.space_group_name_H-M   'P 1'
#
loop_
_entity.id
_entity.type
_entity.pdbx_description
1 polymer ?
#
loop_
_entity_poly.entity_id
_entity_poly.type
_entity_poly.pdbx_seq_one_letter_code
_entity_poly.pdbx_strand_id
1 'polypeptide(L)'
;MGDLEYSVLVEVYERIEKTTSRTAMTEQLVALFNRTPLEIIDKVVYLTRGSLGPDYADLELGVAEKLALRALAQALGLSIKEVEEAYKRFGDIGSAAEELMGKKKTATILDFLGGVEGISRKPLTVSKVYDSLVKIARASGPGAQEAKIMTLVSLLRDAKPKEAKYLLRTVT
;
A
#
# COMPACT_ATOMS: atom_id res chain seq x y z
N MET A 1 -5.93 3.79 -22.06
CA MET A 1 -6.73 3.11 -21.04
C MET A 1 -6.65 3.96 -19.78
N GLY A 2 -7.77 4.33 -19.18
CA GLY A 2 -7.77 5.17 -17.97
C GLY A 2 -7.22 4.39 -16.77
N ASP A 3 -6.42 5.05 -15.94
CA ASP A 3 -6.00 4.53 -14.63
C ASP A 3 -6.09 5.67 -13.61
N LEU A 4 -5.99 5.33 -12.33
CA LEU A 4 -6.07 6.29 -11.24
C LEU A 4 -4.82 6.15 -10.36
N GLU A 5 -4.31 7.26 -9.85
CA GLU A 5 -3.27 7.19 -8.83
C GLU A 5 -3.82 6.54 -7.55
N TYR A 6 -3.03 5.67 -6.93
CA TYR A 6 -3.40 5.00 -5.69
C TYR A 6 -3.56 5.98 -4.52
N SER A 7 -2.83 7.11 -4.56
CA SER A 7 -3.01 8.27 -3.68
C SER A 7 -4.48 8.70 -3.55
N VAL A 8 -5.25 8.65 -4.64
CA VAL A 8 -6.66 9.06 -4.68
C VAL A 8 -7.55 8.14 -3.84
N LEU A 9 -7.26 6.84 -3.81
CA LEU A 9 -7.95 5.87 -2.95
C LEU A 9 -7.55 6.11 -1.49
N VAL A 10 -6.25 6.26 -1.24
CA VAL A 10 -5.68 6.50 0.09
C VAL A 10 -6.28 7.74 0.76
N GLU A 11 -6.44 8.84 0.03
CA GLU A 11 -7.09 10.05 0.54
C GLU A 11 -8.56 9.82 0.92
N VAL A 12 -9.29 8.98 0.17
CA VAL A 12 -10.66 8.61 0.52
C VAL A 12 -10.66 7.74 1.77
N TYR A 13 -9.76 6.76 1.86
CA TYR A 13 -9.66 5.87 3.02
C TYR A 13 -9.32 6.64 4.30
N GLU A 14 -8.43 7.64 4.24
CA GLU A 14 -8.15 8.52 5.38
C GLU A 14 -9.38 9.32 5.82
N ARG A 15 -10.19 9.80 4.88
CA ARG A 15 -11.43 10.52 5.21
C ARG A 15 -12.46 9.59 5.83
N ILE A 16 -12.61 8.37 5.31
CA ILE A 16 -13.51 7.36 5.85
C ILE A 16 -13.08 6.98 7.28
N GLU A 17 -11.79 6.72 7.50
CA GLU A 17 -11.23 6.36 8.83
C GLU A 17 -11.52 7.43 9.90
N LYS A 18 -11.62 8.70 9.50
CA LYS A 18 -11.94 9.83 10.39
C LYS A 18 -13.43 10.14 10.49
N THR A 19 -14.27 9.49 9.68
CA THR A 19 -15.71 9.71 9.63
C THR A 19 -16.40 8.72 10.56
N THR A 20 -17.40 9.15 11.32
CA THR A 20 -18.21 8.26 12.18
C THR A 20 -19.61 7.99 11.61
N SER A 21 -20.13 8.91 10.78
CA SER A 21 -21.43 8.77 10.12
C SER A 21 -21.36 7.81 8.94
N ARG A 22 -22.12 6.71 9.00
CA ARG A 22 -22.25 5.74 7.90
C ARG A 22 -22.73 6.41 6.60
N THR A 23 -23.67 7.35 6.68
CA THR A 23 -24.16 8.07 5.50
C THR A 23 -23.06 8.89 4.84
N ALA A 24 -22.25 9.60 5.64
CA ALA A 24 -21.13 10.38 5.12
C ALA A 24 -20.03 9.48 4.51
N MET A 25 -19.77 8.30 5.09
CA MET A 25 -18.89 7.31 4.47
C MET A 25 -19.41 6.86 3.10
N THR A 26 -20.72 6.57 3.01
CA THR A 26 -21.36 6.18 1.75
C THR A 26 -21.22 7.27 0.69
N GLU A 27 -21.45 8.53 1.03
CA GLU A 27 -21.28 9.66 0.11
C GLU A 27 -19.84 9.77 -0.41
N GLN A 28 -18.85 9.58 0.46
CA GLN A 28 -17.43 9.57 0.08
C GLN A 28 -17.10 8.44 -0.91
N LEU A 29 -17.67 7.25 -0.70
CA LEU A 29 -17.50 6.10 -1.59
C LEU A 29 -18.21 6.32 -2.95
N VAL A 30 -19.43 6.84 -2.94
CA VAL A 30 -20.16 7.20 -4.18
C VAL A 30 -19.36 8.20 -5.00
N ALA A 31 -18.80 9.23 -4.36
CA ALA A 31 -17.95 10.21 -5.02
C ALA A 31 -16.68 9.58 -5.61
N LEU A 32 -16.06 8.61 -4.93
CA LEU A 32 -14.93 7.84 -5.44
C LEU A 32 -15.32 7.02 -6.68
N PHE A 33 -16.42 6.28 -6.62
CA PHE A 33 -16.83 5.40 -7.72
C PHE A 33 -17.25 6.18 -8.97
N ASN A 34 -17.96 7.30 -8.82
CA ASN A 34 -18.41 8.13 -9.95
C ASN A 34 -17.25 8.75 -10.76
N ARG A 35 -16.08 8.97 -10.14
CA ARG A 35 -14.89 9.50 -10.82
C ARG A 35 -13.89 8.42 -11.25
N THR A 36 -14.17 7.15 -10.96
CA THR A 36 -13.28 6.04 -11.29
C THR A 36 -13.49 5.62 -12.75
N PRO A 37 -12.43 5.48 -13.56
CA PRO A 37 -12.56 4.93 -14.91
C PRO A 37 -13.18 3.52 -14.90
N LEU A 38 -14.07 3.25 -15.86
CA LEU A 38 -14.81 1.99 -15.92
C LEU A 38 -13.90 0.77 -16.06
N GLU A 39 -12.72 0.94 -16.64
CA GLU A 39 -11.74 -0.12 -16.89
C GLU A 39 -11.02 -0.62 -15.62
N ILE A 40 -11.11 0.12 -14.51
CA ILE A 40 -10.46 -0.22 -13.24
C ILE A 40 -11.41 -0.22 -12.04
N ILE A 41 -12.72 -0.03 -12.28
CA ILE A 41 -13.69 0.12 -11.20
C ILE A 41 -13.82 -1.15 -10.35
N ASP A 42 -13.66 -2.32 -10.97
CA ASP A 42 -13.56 -3.62 -10.29
C ASP A 42 -12.39 -3.64 -9.29
N LYS A 43 -11.20 -3.22 -9.72
CA LYS A 43 -9.99 -3.15 -8.89
C LYS A 43 -10.19 -2.18 -7.72
N VAL A 44 -10.79 -1.01 -7.96
CA VAL A 44 -11.09 -0.03 -6.91
C VAL A 44 -12.05 -0.61 -5.88
N VAL A 45 -13.12 -1.29 -6.31
CA VAL A 45 -14.09 -1.94 -5.42
C VAL A 45 -13.43 -3.01 -4.56
N TYR A 46 -12.61 -3.88 -5.17
CA TYR A 46 -11.90 -4.93 -4.44
C TYR A 46 -10.90 -4.36 -3.42
N LEU A 47 -10.07 -3.40 -3.82
CA LEU A 47 -9.14 -2.74 -2.89
C LEU A 47 -9.87 -2.01 -1.76
N THR A 48 -11.01 -1.38 -2.02
CA THR A 48 -11.82 -0.70 -0.99
C THR A 48 -12.35 -1.69 0.04
N ARG A 49 -12.68 -2.91 -0.39
CA ARG A 49 -13.10 -4.00 0.49
C ARG A 49 -11.93 -4.69 1.20
N GLY A 50 -10.68 -4.41 0.82
CA GLY A 50 -9.51 -5.16 1.30
C GLY A 50 -9.45 -6.59 0.75
N SER A 51 -10.06 -6.86 -0.40
CA SER A 51 -10.02 -8.17 -1.07
C SER A 51 -9.43 -8.07 -2.48
N LEU A 52 -9.12 -9.22 -3.10
CA LEU A 52 -8.57 -9.29 -4.46
C LEU A 52 -9.50 -9.97 -5.45
N GLY A 53 -10.68 -10.38 -5.00
CA GLY A 53 -11.64 -11.11 -5.79
C GLY A 53 -12.89 -11.42 -4.98
N PRO A 54 -13.85 -12.14 -5.58
CA PRO A 54 -15.00 -12.64 -4.85
C PRO A 54 -14.57 -13.73 -3.86
N ASP A 55 -15.36 -13.91 -2.80
CA ASP A 55 -15.01 -14.78 -1.68
C ASP A 55 -14.81 -16.26 -2.09
N TYR A 56 -15.37 -16.68 -3.22
CA TYR A 56 -15.21 -18.04 -3.78
C TYR A 56 -13.95 -18.24 -4.64
N ALA A 57 -13.19 -17.18 -4.95
CA ALA A 57 -12.05 -17.25 -5.87
C ALA A 57 -10.73 -17.72 -5.22
N ASP A 58 -10.73 -18.02 -3.93
CA ASP A 58 -9.57 -18.53 -3.17
C ASP A 58 -8.27 -17.74 -3.43
N LEU A 59 -8.38 -16.40 -3.44
CA LEU A 59 -7.26 -15.48 -3.64
C LEU A 59 -6.78 -14.94 -2.29
N GLU A 60 -5.97 -15.73 -1.60
CA GLU A 60 -5.31 -15.31 -0.36
C GLU A 60 -3.91 -14.75 -0.64
N LEU A 61 -3.59 -13.58 -0.08
CA LEU A 61 -2.26 -13.01 -0.19
C LEU A 61 -1.18 -13.93 0.40
N GLY A 62 -1.51 -14.63 1.49
CA GLY A 62 -0.58 -15.50 2.20
C GLY A 62 0.69 -14.75 2.66
N VAL A 63 0.53 -13.50 3.08
CA VAL A 63 1.59 -12.66 3.64
C VAL A 63 1.32 -12.47 5.13
N ALA A 64 2.00 -13.26 5.95
CA ALA A 64 1.97 -13.06 7.40
C ALA A 64 2.71 -11.76 7.79
N GLU A 65 2.37 -11.19 8.95
CA GLU A 65 3.01 -9.96 9.48
C GLU A 65 4.54 -9.99 9.42
N LYS A 66 5.17 -11.12 9.78
CA LYS A 66 6.63 -11.28 9.73
C LYS A 66 7.21 -11.09 8.32
N LEU A 67 6.51 -11.54 7.28
CA LEU A 67 6.93 -11.33 5.90
C LEU A 67 6.78 -9.86 5.50
N ALA A 68 5.70 -9.22 5.93
CA ALA A 68 5.47 -7.80 5.67
C ALA A 68 6.51 -6.90 6.38
N LEU A 69 6.86 -7.19 7.64
CA LEU A 69 7.93 -6.50 8.38
C LEU A 69 9.28 -6.66 7.68
N ARG A 70 9.60 -7.87 7.19
CA ARG A 70 10.82 -8.12 6.40
C ARG A 70 10.84 -7.34 5.09
N ALA A 71 9.72 -7.29 4.37
CA ALA A 71 9.61 -6.50 3.14
C ALA A 71 9.78 -5.00 3.42
N LEU A 72 9.19 -4.49 4.51
CA LEU A 72 9.35 -3.09 4.92
C LEU A 72 10.81 -2.76 5.28
N ALA A 73 11.47 -3.62 6.06
CA ALA A 73 12.89 -3.46 6.39
C ALA A 73 13.77 -3.40 5.12
N GLN A 74 13.56 -4.32 4.17
CA GLN A 74 14.29 -4.35 2.90
C GLN A 74 13.97 -3.16 1.97
N ALA A 75 12.72 -2.70 1.94
CA ALA A 75 12.31 -1.55 1.14
C ALA A 75 12.97 -0.25 1.66
N LEU A 76 13.08 -0.13 2.99
CA LEU A 76 13.64 1.06 3.64
C LEU A 76 15.16 1.01 3.82
N GLY A 77 15.76 -0.17 3.76
CA GLY A 77 17.19 -0.37 4.07
C GLY A 77 17.46 -0.26 5.57
N LEU A 78 16.49 -0.66 6.41
CA LEU A 78 16.58 -0.65 7.87
C LEU A 78 16.82 -2.06 8.41
N SER A 79 17.29 -2.16 9.65
CA SER A 79 17.32 -3.45 10.34
C SER A 79 15.90 -3.91 10.68
N ILE A 80 15.69 -5.23 10.72
CA ILE A 80 14.39 -5.78 11.12
C ILE A 80 13.99 -5.34 12.54
N LYS A 81 14.96 -5.16 13.43
CA LYS A 81 14.76 -4.73 14.81
C LYS A 81 14.15 -3.32 14.89
N GLU A 82 14.66 -2.37 14.11
CA GLU A 82 14.10 -1.01 14.05
C GLU A 82 12.63 -1.02 13.58
N VAL A 83 12.32 -1.88 12.61
CA VAL A 83 10.95 -2.02 12.09
C VAL A 83 10.03 -2.67 13.12
N GLU A 84 10.50 -3.71 13.84
CA GLU A 84 9.74 -4.35 14.92
C GLU A 84 9.50 -3.41 16.11
N GLU A 85 10.46 -2.55 16.45
CA GLU A 85 10.31 -1.53 17.49
C GLU A 85 9.23 -0.50 17.10
N ALA A 86 9.24 -0.05 15.84
CA ALA A 86 8.18 0.81 15.32
C ALA A 86 6.82 0.09 15.36
N TYR A 87 6.75 -1.16 14.89
CA TYR A 87 5.53 -1.96 14.94
C TYR A 87 4.94 -2.05 16.36
N LYS A 88 5.77 -2.38 17.35
CA LYS A 88 5.34 -2.43 18.77
C LYS A 88 4.86 -1.09 19.30
N ARG A 89 5.48 0.00 18.86
CA ARG A 89 5.11 1.37 19.29
C ARG A 89 3.78 1.83 18.70
N PHE A 90 3.53 1.54 17.42
CA PHE A 90 2.35 2.03 16.70
C PHE A 90 1.17 1.05 16.70
N GLY A 91 1.39 -0.22 17.04
CA GLY A 91 0.36 -1.25 17.16
C GLY A 91 -0.09 -1.87 15.84
N ASP A 92 0.21 -1.26 14.70
CA ASP A 92 -0.02 -1.83 13.37
C ASP A 92 1.13 -1.51 12.40
N ILE A 93 1.35 -2.41 11.42
CA ILE A 93 2.45 -2.28 10.47
C ILE A 93 2.27 -1.11 9.51
N GLY A 94 1.02 -0.74 9.19
CA GLY A 94 0.73 0.38 8.31
C GLY A 94 1.16 1.70 8.92
N SER A 95 0.76 1.96 10.17
CA SER A 95 1.17 3.15 10.92
C SER A 95 2.69 3.19 11.16
N ALA A 96 3.31 2.04 11.45
CA ALA A 96 4.76 1.95 11.55
C ALA A 96 5.47 2.30 10.22
N ALA A 97 4.94 1.85 9.09
CA ALA A 97 5.48 2.17 7.77
C ALA A 97 5.37 3.66 7.43
N GLU A 98 4.22 4.29 7.71
CA GLU A 98 4.02 5.74 7.51
C GLU A 98 5.09 6.55 8.26
N GLU A 99 5.31 6.24 9.53
CA GLU A 99 6.31 6.90 10.37
C GLU A 99 7.74 6.70 9.84
N LEU A 100 8.13 5.44 9.57
CA LEU A 100 9.50 5.12 9.14
C LEU A 100 9.83 5.73 7.77
N MET A 101 8.87 5.73 6.83
CA MET A 101 9.02 6.37 5.54
C MET A 101 9.06 7.91 5.64
N GLY A 102 8.28 8.49 6.57
CA GLY A 102 8.30 9.93 6.83
C GLY A 102 9.67 10.43 7.29
N LYS A 103 10.32 9.70 8.22
CA LYS A 103 11.66 10.05 8.73
C LYS A 103 12.76 10.01 7.68
N LYS A 104 12.67 9.07 6.74
CA LYS A 104 13.69 8.90 5.68
C LYS A 104 13.75 10.11 4.74
N LYS A 105 12.61 10.75 4.44
CA LYS A 105 12.59 11.99 3.63
C LYS A 105 13.37 13.12 4.29
N THR A 106 13.29 13.26 5.60
CA THR A 106 14.04 14.28 6.34
C THR A 106 15.56 14.01 6.37
N ALA A 107 15.98 12.75 6.22
CA ALA A 107 17.39 12.34 6.28
C ALA A 107 18.13 12.45 4.94
N THR A 108 17.44 12.66 3.82
CA THR A 108 18.08 12.87 2.51
C THR A 108 18.53 14.32 2.35
N ILE A 109 19.82 14.57 2.61
CA ILE A 109 20.58 15.82 2.29
C ILE A 109 20.36 16.30 0.84
N LEU A 110 19.95 15.38 -0.04
CA LEU A 110 19.61 15.58 -1.43
C LEU A 110 18.39 16.50 -1.68
N ASP A 111 17.47 16.64 -0.73
CA ASP A 111 16.37 17.63 -0.81
C ASP A 111 16.87 19.06 -0.55
N PHE A 112 17.95 19.23 0.22
CA PHE A 112 18.54 20.53 0.58
C PHE A 112 19.48 21.10 -0.50
N LEU A 113 20.00 20.24 -1.38
CA LEU A 113 20.93 20.61 -2.47
C LEU A 113 20.24 20.78 -3.83
N GLY A 114 18.93 21.10 -3.84
CA GLY A 114 18.17 21.37 -5.07
C GLY A 114 18.12 20.18 -6.04
N GLY A 115 18.33 18.96 -5.53
CA GLY A 115 18.83 17.84 -6.32
C GLY A 115 17.96 16.61 -6.37
N VAL A 116 16.74 16.55 -5.81
CA VAL A 116 15.78 15.44 -6.08
C VAL A 116 14.31 15.84 -5.90
N GLU A 117 13.93 17.11 -6.10
CA GLU A 117 12.51 17.39 -6.38
C GLU A 117 12.07 16.81 -7.75
N GLY A 118 13.02 16.31 -8.55
CA GLY A 118 12.84 16.01 -9.97
C GLY A 118 12.96 14.55 -10.42
N ILE A 119 13.26 13.56 -9.56
CA ILE A 119 12.98 12.16 -9.94
C ILE A 119 11.53 11.91 -9.57
N SER A 120 10.61 12.42 -10.40
CA SER A 120 9.20 12.08 -10.35
C SER A 120 9.09 10.57 -10.58
N ARG A 121 9.19 9.79 -9.51
CA ARG A 121 8.84 8.37 -9.54
C ARG A 121 7.41 8.34 -10.03
N LYS A 122 7.20 7.64 -11.14
CA LYS A 122 5.88 7.48 -11.74
C LYS A 122 4.89 7.15 -10.61
N PRO A 123 3.82 7.93 -10.42
CA PRO A 123 2.87 7.71 -9.34
C PRO A 123 2.41 6.26 -9.31
N LEU A 124 2.30 5.70 -8.11
CA LEU A 124 1.76 4.37 -7.93
C LEU A 124 0.29 4.38 -8.38
N THR A 125 -0.10 3.47 -9.26
CA THR A 125 -1.47 3.43 -9.80
C THR A 125 -2.28 2.29 -9.22
N VAL A 126 -3.60 2.41 -9.27
CA VAL A 126 -4.55 1.38 -8.81
C VAL A 126 -4.29 0.05 -9.48
N SER A 127 -4.14 0.04 -10.82
CA SER A 127 -3.85 -1.20 -11.54
C SER A 127 -2.55 -1.84 -11.09
N LYS A 128 -1.48 -1.04 -10.95
CA LYS A 128 -0.18 -1.57 -10.51
C LYS A 128 -0.26 -2.20 -9.10
N VAL A 129 -0.96 -1.56 -8.17
CA VAL A 129 -1.16 -2.11 -6.81
C VAL A 129 -1.94 -3.41 -6.90
N TYR A 130 -3.13 -3.39 -7.50
CA TYR A 130 -4.00 -4.56 -7.58
C TYR A 130 -3.32 -5.74 -8.28
N ASP A 131 -2.73 -5.52 -9.45
CA ASP A 131 -2.09 -6.58 -10.24
C ASP A 131 -0.88 -7.17 -9.49
N SER A 132 -0.14 -6.36 -8.74
CA SER A 132 0.96 -6.83 -7.89
C SER A 132 0.47 -7.62 -6.69
N LEU A 133 -0.63 -7.23 -6.06
CA LEU A 133 -1.26 -8.00 -4.98
C LEU A 133 -1.81 -9.33 -5.49
N VAL A 134 -2.44 -9.36 -6.67
CA VAL A 134 -2.86 -10.61 -7.33
C VAL A 134 -1.66 -11.50 -7.63
N LYS A 135 -0.53 -10.94 -8.08
CA LYS A 135 0.72 -11.68 -8.28
C LYS A 135 1.24 -12.29 -6.97
N ILE A 136 1.16 -11.55 -5.86
CA ILE A 136 1.50 -12.07 -4.52
C ILE A 136 0.59 -13.23 -4.15
N ALA A 137 -0.73 -13.07 -4.29
CA ALA A 137 -1.70 -14.11 -3.94
C ALA A 137 -1.50 -15.40 -4.75
N ARG A 138 -1.19 -15.28 -6.05
CA ARG A 138 -0.97 -16.42 -6.95
C ARG A 138 0.40 -17.09 -6.81
N ALA A 139 1.34 -16.49 -6.07
CA ALA A 139 2.67 -17.06 -5.91
C ALA A 139 2.64 -18.31 -5.01
N SER A 140 3.01 -19.45 -5.57
CA SER A 140 3.04 -20.76 -4.89
C SER A 140 4.27 -21.59 -5.28
N GLY A 141 4.55 -22.64 -4.52
CA GLY A 141 5.70 -23.53 -4.73
C GLY A 141 7.03 -23.02 -4.14
N PRO A 142 8.14 -23.70 -4.45
CA PRO A 142 9.47 -23.34 -3.96
C PRO A 142 9.84 -21.90 -4.33
N GLY A 143 10.31 -21.11 -3.36
CA GLY A 143 10.68 -19.70 -3.58
C GLY A 143 9.51 -18.71 -3.59
N ALA A 144 8.27 -19.16 -3.43
CA ALA A 144 7.10 -18.28 -3.40
C ALA A 144 7.18 -17.19 -2.33
N GLN A 145 7.63 -17.51 -1.11
CA GLN A 145 7.78 -16.51 -0.05
C GLN A 145 8.72 -15.37 -0.45
N GLU A 146 9.88 -15.68 -1.06
CA GLU A 146 10.82 -14.65 -1.48
C GLU A 146 10.25 -13.82 -2.63
N ALA A 147 9.53 -14.45 -3.58
CA ALA A 147 8.84 -13.73 -4.65
C ALA A 147 7.75 -12.76 -4.11
N LYS A 148 7.01 -13.18 -3.08
CA LYS A 148 6.03 -12.33 -2.38
C LYS A 148 6.71 -11.14 -1.71
N ILE A 149 7.79 -11.38 -0.95
CA ILE A 149 8.59 -10.31 -0.32
C ILE A 149 9.08 -9.33 -1.37
N MET A 150 9.72 -9.79 -2.44
CA MET A 150 10.31 -8.92 -3.46
C MET A 150 9.26 -8.11 -4.23
N THR A 151 8.08 -8.68 -4.46
CA THR A 151 6.95 -7.95 -5.07
C THR A 151 6.45 -6.84 -4.13
N LEU A 152 6.31 -7.14 -2.84
CA LEU A 152 5.91 -6.16 -1.82
C LEU A 152 6.98 -5.06 -1.64
N VAL A 153 8.27 -5.42 -1.64
CA VAL A 153 9.40 -4.47 -1.60
C VAL A 153 9.34 -3.50 -2.78
N SER A 154 9.04 -3.99 -3.99
CA SER A 154 8.90 -3.14 -5.17
C SER A 154 7.77 -2.13 -5.01
N LEU A 155 6.60 -2.55 -4.52
CA LEU A 155 5.48 -1.65 -4.25
C LEU A 155 5.85 -0.59 -3.20
N LEU A 156 6.48 -0.99 -2.09
CA LEU A 156 6.85 -0.10 -1.00
C LEU A 156 7.91 0.94 -1.40
N ARG A 157 8.80 0.63 -2.34
CA ARG A 157 9.78 1.60 -2.86
C ARG A 157 9.16 2.70 -3.71
N ASP A 158 8.04 2.39 -4.35
CA ASP A 158 7.29 3.32 -5.19
C ASP A 158 6.21 4.09 -4.41
N ALA A 159 5.84 3.60 -3.22
CA ALA A 159 4.80 4.17 -2.38
C ALA A 159 5.27 5.43 -1.62
N LYS A 160 4.36 6.40 -1.50
CA LYS A 160 4.42 7.48 -0.50
C LYS A 160 4.10 6.92 0.90
N PRO A 161 4.45 7.61 2.00
CA PRO A 161 4.23 7.10 3.36
C PRO A 161 2.78 6.65 3.64
N LYS A 162 1.80 7.45 3.22
CA LYS A 162 0.38 7.13 3.36
C LYS A 162 -0.06 5.96 2.48
N GLU A 163 0.48 5.87 1.27
CA GLU A 163 0.21 4.73 0.38
C GLU A 163 0.73 3.44 0.99
N ALA A 164 1.94 3.45 1.57
CA ALA A 164 2.51 2.29 2.25
C ALA A 164 1.66 1.84 3.45
N LYS A 165 1.09 2.78 4.22
CA LYS A 165 0.18 2.46 5.32
C LYS A 165 -1.02 1.63 4.89
N TYR A 166 -1.79 2.12 3.92
CA TYR A 166 -2.99 1.40 3.47
C TYR A 166 -2.65 0.15 2.68
N LEU A 167 -1.54 0.15 1.94
CA LEU A 167 -1.05 -1.03 1.25
C LEU A 167 -0.71 -2.15 2.23
N LEU A 168 0.01 -1.85 3.31
CA LEU A 168 0.36 -2.86 4.31
C LEU A 168 -0.86 -3.31 5.13
N ARG A 169 -1.80 -2.41 5.45
CA ARG A 169 -3.09 -2.79 6.07
C ARG A 169 -3.99 -3.65 5.17
N THR A 170 -3.85 -3.56 3.85
CA THR A 170 -4.54 -4.47 2.92
C THR A 170 -3.86 -5.85 2.88
N VAL A 171 -2.55 -5.88 3.18
CA VAL A 171 -1.75 -7.11 3.06
C VAL A 171 -1.76 -7.96 4.33
N THR A 172 -1.92 -7.34 5.51
CA THR A 172 -1.89 -7.97 6.84
C THR A 172 -3.20 -7.80 7.57
#